data_AF-A0A813KWP3-F1
#
_entry.id   AF-A0A813KWP3-F1
#
_cell.length_a   1.000
_cell.length_b   1.000
_cell.length_c   1.000
_cell.angle_alpha   90.00
_cell.angle_beta   90.00
_cell.angle_gamma   90.00
#
_symmetry.space_group_name_H-M   'P 1'
#
loop_
_entity.id
_entity.type
_entity.pdbx_description
1 polymer ?
#
loop_
_entity_poly.entity_id
_entity_poly.type
_entity_poly.pdbx_seq_one_letter_code
_entity_poly.pdbx_strand_id
1 'polypeptide(L)'
;CNVKRIAKGCNGKLRLRGRGSGYLGRHGKEEEQFSLRISLSCSSEEDYLIGNRMVTELLTRSSEQFTKLCIERGWEPPRKFFEESHDSGR
;
A
#
# COMPACT_ATOMS: atom_id res chain seq x y z
N CYS A 1 -12.37 -6.65 4.99
CA CYS A 1 -11.03 -6.55 4.34
C CYS A 1 -10.38 -5.22 4.71
N ASN A 2 -9.04 -5.18 4.78
CA ASN A 2 -8.28 -4.00 5.23
C ASN A 2 -8.57 -2.75 4.40
N VAL A 3 -8.66 -2.91 3.07
CA VAL A 3 -8.93 -1.82 2.12
C VAL A 3 -10.23 -1.07 2.43
N LYS A 4 -11.34 -1.79 2.64
CA LYS A 4 -12.64 -1.17 2.97
C LYS A 4 -12.62 -0.47 4.33
N ARG A 5 -11.86 -0.99 5.29
CA ARG A 5 -11.73 -0.40 6.64
C ARG A 5 -11.01 0.95 6.58
N ILE A 6 -9.87 0.99 5.89
CA ILE A 6 -9.06 2.19 5.73
C ILE A 6 -9.83 3.25 4.95
N ALA A 7 -10.40 2.89 3.79
CA ALA A 7 -11.16 3.81 2.96
C ALA A 7 -12.32 4.48 3.72
N LYS A 8 -13.02 3.73 4.59
CA LYS A 8 -14.06 4.27 5.46
C LYS A 8 -13.50 5.17 6.57
N GLY A 9 -12.37 4.78 7.19
CA GLY A 9 -11.76 5.53 8.28
C GLY A 9 -11.18 6.89 7.87
N CYS A 10 -10.77 7.01 6.61
CA CYS A 10 -10.16 8.23 6.07
C CYS A 10 -11.08 9.00 5.10
N ASN A 11 -12.37 8.65 5.02
CA ASN A 11 -13.32 9.19 4.05
C ASN A 11 -12.74 9.30 2.62
N GLY A 12 -12.00 8.28 2.20
CA GLY A 12 -11.12 8.35 1.04
C GLY A 12 -11.15 7.10 0.18
N LYS A 13 -10.21 7.04 -0.78
CA LYS A 13 -10.04 5.88 -1.66
C LYS A 13 -8.67 5.27 -1.42
N LEU A 14 -8.65 3.95 -1.26
CA LEU A 14 -7.45 3.15 -1.16
C LEU A 14 -7.41 2.15 -2.33
N ARG A 15 -6.33 2.12 -3.09
CA ARG A 15 -6.18 1.27 -4.28
C ARG A 15 -4.85 0.53 -4.25
N LEU A 16 -4.87 -0.75 -4.56
CA LEU A 16 -3.66 -1.52 -4.86
C LEU A 16 -3.40 -1.42 -6.37
N ARG A 17 -2.18 -1.06 -6.77
CA ARG A 17 -1.77 -0.83 -8.17
C ARG A 17 -0.34 -1.31 -8.40
N GLY A 18 0.05 -1.41 -9.67
CA GLY A 18 1.38 -1.87 -10.06
C GLY A 18 1.43 -3.38 -10.25
N ARG A 19 2.64 -3.87 -10.52
CA ARG A 19 2.90 -5.28 -10.80
C ARG A 19 2.51 -6.18 -9.63
N GLY A 20 1.77 -7.25 -9.89
CA GLY A 20 1.24 -8.19 -8.91
C GLY A 20 -0.02 -7.71 -8.18
N SER A 21 -0.62 -6.58 -8.58
CA SER A 21 -1.84 -6.06 -7.94
C SER A 21 -3.13 -6.71 -8.44
N GLY A 22 -3.10 -7.40 -9.59
CA GLY A 22 -4.26 -7.89 -10.31
C GLY A 22 -5.05 -6.78 -11.03
N TYR A 23 -4.58 -5.53 -11.00
CA TYR A 23 -5.27 -4.40 -11.63
C TYR A 23 -4.65 -4.06 -12.99
N LEU A 24 -5.44 -4.26 -14.05
CA LEU A 24 -5.05 -3.90 -15.42
C LEU A 24 -5.04 -2.39 -15.60
N GLY A 25 -3.98 -1.86 -16.20
CA GLY A 25 -3.83 -0.44 -16.51
C GLY A 25 -4.90 0.09 -17.46
N ARG A 26 -4.83 1.38 -17.81
CA ARG A 26 -5.86 2.07 -18.60
C ARG A 26 -6.17 1.42 -19.95
N HIS A 27 -5.20 0.72 -20.55
CA HIS A 27 -5.36 0.01 -21.83
C HIS A 27 -5.87 -1.43 -21.68
N GLY A 28 -6.12 -1.89 -20.45
CA GLY A 28 -6.86 -3.14 -20.17
C GLY A 28 -6.18 -4.43 -20.58
N LYS A 29 -4.91 -4.40 -20.99
CA LYS A 29 -4.17 -5.59 -21.46
C LYS A 29 -3.11 -6.07 -20.49
N GLU A 30 -2.52 -5.15 -19.73
CA GLU A 30 -1.42 -5.44 -18.83
C GLU A 30 -1.57 -4.64 -17.54
N GLU A 31 -0.99 -5.14 -16.45
CA GLU A 31 -0.82 -4.35 -15.23
C GLU A 31 0.14 -3.19 -15.49
N GLU A 32 0.04 -2.17 -14.65
CA GLU A 32 0.99 -1.06 -14.68
C GLU A 32 2.42 -1.55 -14.38
N GLN A 33 3.41 -1.03 -15.12
CA GLN A 33 4.80 -1.54 -15.05
C GLN A 33 5.54 -1.18 -13.75
N PHE A 34 5.04 -0.20 -13.00
CA PHE A 34 5.62 0.23 -11.74
C PHE A 34 5.44 -0.81 -10.61
N SER A 35 6.28 -0.73 -9.59
CA SER A 35 6.25 -1.63 -8.43
C SER A 35 4.89 -1.62 -7.72
N LEU A 36 4.54 -2.75 -7.09
CA LEU A 36 3.33 -2.88 -6.28
C LEU A 36 3.25 -1.73 -5.28
N ARG A 37 2.14 -0.99 -5.29
CA ARG A 37 1.94 0.17 -4.41
C ARG A 37 0.51 0.33 -3.96
N ILE A 38 0.36 0.97 -2.81
CA ILE A 38 -0.91 1.41 -2.27
C ILE A 38 -1.06 2.90 -2.59
N SER A 39 -2.13 3.27 -3.28
CA SER A 39 -2.51 4.67 -3.53
C SER A 39 -3.64 5.06 -2.58
N LEU A 40 -3.37 6.04 -1.72
CA LEU A 40 -4.33 6.68 -0.84
C LEU A 40 -4.66 8.06 -1.41
N SER A 41 -5.95 8.37 -1.51
CA SER A 41 -6.42 9.70 -1.92
C SER A 41 -7.60 10.13 -1.06
N CYS A 42 -7.51 11.32 -0.48
CA CYS A 42 -8.54 11.94 0.35
C CYS A 42 -8.78 13.39 -0.11
N SER A 43 -9.92 13.96 0.25
CA SER A 43 -10.28 15.36 -0.07
C SER A 43 -9.80 16.36 0.98
N SER A 44 -9.36 15.90 2.14
CA SER A 44 -8.84 16.70 3.25
C SER A 44 -7.46 16.20 3.67
N GLU A 45 -6.61 17.10 4.13
CA GLU A 45 -5.32 16.76 4.73
C GLU A 45 -5.50 15.93 6.01
N GLU A 46 -6.50 16.27 6.85
CA GLU A 46 -6.80 15.52 8.07
C GLU A 46 -7.18 14.06 7.74
N ASP A 47 -8.07 13.87 6.77
CA ASP A 47 -8.46 12.57 6.26
C ASP A 47 -7.27 11.79 5.68
N TYR A 48 -6.38 12.49 4.97
CA TYR A 48 -5.16 11.90 4.44
C TYR A 48 -4.24 11.41 5.57
N LEU A 49 -4.00 12.21 6.60
CA LEU A 49 -3.15 11.85 7.75
C LEU A 49 -3.71 10.61 8.48
N ILE A 50 -5.04 10.55 8.67
CA ILE A 50 -5.71 9.38 9.26
C ILE A 50 -5.48 8.15 8.38
N GLY A 51 -5.78 8.26 7.08
CA GLY A 51 -5.63 7.16 6.14
C GLY A 51 -4.18 6.67 6.06
N ASN A 52 -3.23 7.59 6.02
CA ASN A 52 -1.81 7.31 5.92
C ASN A 52 -1.33 6.54 7.16
N ARG A 53 -1.68 7.00 8.35
CA ARG A 53 -1.40 6.28 9.60
C ARG A 53 -1.92 4.84 9.54
N MET A 54 -3.17 4.64 9.11
CA MET A 54 -3.76 3.31 9.03
C MET A 54 -3.09 2.40 8.00
N VAL A 55 -2.62 2.94 6.88
CA VAL A 55 -1.87 2.20 5.85
C VAL A 55 -0.48 1.83 6.37
N THR A 56 0.21 2.77 7.01
CA THR A 56 1.53 2.54 7.60
C THR A 56 1.48 1.46 8.68
N GLU A 57 0.48 1.52 9.58
CA GLU A 57 0.27 0.45 10.58
C GLU A 57 0.03 -0.92 9.93
N LEU A 58 -0.71 -0.98 8.81
CA LEU A 58 -0.94 -2.22 8.08
C LEU A 58 0.35 -2.76 7.45
N LEU A 59 1.14 -1.90 6.80
CA LEU A 59 2.38 -2.29 6.12
C LEU A 59 3.46 -2.71 7.12
N THR A 60 3.57 -2.03 8.27
CA THR A 60 4.47 -2.44 9.35
C THR A 60 4.15 -3.84 9.85
N ARG A 61 2.88 -4.13 10.18
CA ARG A 61 2.47 -5.47 10.61
C ARG A 61 2.74 -6.54 9.55
N SER A 62 2.51 -6.21 8.28
CA SER A 62 2.79 -7.13 7.17
C SER A 62 4.30 -7.39 7.03
N SER A 63 5.12 -6.36 7.21
CA SER A 63 6.59 -6.46 7.21
C SER A 63 7.10 -7.33 8.36
N GLU A 64 6.54 -7.20 9.56
CA GLU A 64 6.90 -8.03 10.72
C GLU A 64 6.57 -9.51 10.47
N GLN A 65 5.37 -9.78 9.95
CA GLN A 65 4.94 -11.14 9.61
C GLN A 65 5.81 -11.76 8.50
N PHE A 66 6.14 -10.99 7.47
CA PHE A 66 7.00 -11.44 6.39
C PHE A 66 8.43 -11.68 6.87
N THR A 67 8.98 -10.78 7.70
CA THR A 67 10.31 -10.95 8.30
C THR A 67 10.39 -12.21 9.12
N LYS A 68 9.37 -12.47 9.96
CA LYS A 68 9.26 -13.70 10.73
C LYS A 68 9.26 -14.94 9.83
N LEU A 69 8.47 -14.92 8.76
CA LEU A 69 8.44 -16.01 7.78
C LEU A 69 9.80 -16.24 7.10
N CYS A 70 10.50 -15.17 6.72
CA CYS A 70 11.85 -15.26 6.16
C CYS A 70 12.80 -15.96 7.13
N ILE A 71 12.83 -15.53 8.39
CA ILE A 71 13.68 -16.12 9.44
C ILE A 71 13.36 -17.61 9.62
N GLU A 72 12.09 -17.97 9.72
CA GLU A 72 11.65 -19.37 9.86
C GLU A 72 12.05 -20.25 8.66
N ARG A 73 12.21 -19.66 7.48
CA ARG A 73 12.63 -20.33 6.24
C ARG A 73 14.13 -20.27 5.97
N GLY A 74 14.91 -19.58 6.83
CA GLY A 74 16.33 -19.33 6.61
C GLY A 74 16.61 -18.36 5.45
N TRP A 75 15.64 -17.52 5.09
CA TRP A 75 15.78 -16.47 4.07
C TRP A 75 16.21 -15.16 4.71
N GLU A 76 17.03 -14.38 4.00
CA GLU A 76 17.36 -13.02 4.41
C GLU A 76 16.14 -12.10 4.18
N PRO A 77 15.63 -11.43 5.22
CA PRO A 77 14.53 -10.48 5.05
C PRO A 77 14.98 -9.23 4.28
N PRO A 78 14.07 -8.56 3.55
CA PRO A 78 14.42 -7.36 2.81
C PRO A 78 14.78 -6.23 3.78
N ARG A 79 15.81 -5.44 3.41
CA ARG A 79 16.21 -4.24 4.18
C ARG A 79 15.10 -3.19 4.27
N LYS A 80 14.23 -3.11 3.25
CA LYS A 80 13.12 -2.16 3.16
C LYS A 80 11.91 -2.87 2.56
N PHE A 81 10.82 -2.97 3.32
CA PHE A 81 9.58 -3.63 2.88
C PHE A 81 8.67 -2.69 2.09
N PHE A 82 8.63 -1.42 2.46
CA PHE A 82 7.84 -0.40 1.78
C PHE A 82 8.51 0.97 1.85
N GLU A 83 8.09 1.85 0.95
CA GLU A 83 8.50 3.25 0.91
C GLU A 83 7.27 4.13 0.77
N GLU A 84 7.29 5.25 1.48
CA GLU A 84 6.27 6.27 1.38
C GLU A 84 6.70 7.33 0.38
N SER A 85 5.78 7.70 -0.51
CA SER A 85 5.97 8.79 -1.47
C SER A 85 4.73 9.68 -1.44
N HIS A 86 4.91 10.96 -1.15
CA HIS A 86 3.85 11.95 -1.24
C HIS A 86 3.86 12.60 -2.62
N ASP A 87 2.71 12.56 -3.29
CA ASP A 87 2.47 13.29 -4.54
C ASP A 87 1.47 14.40 -4.25
N SER A 88 1.97 15.63 -4.09
CA SER A 88 1.17 16.83 -3.96
C SER A 88 0.81 17.31 -5.35
N GLY A 89 -0.09 16.57 -6.03
CA GLY A 89 -0.49 16.83 -7.42
C GLY A 89 -0.61 18.31 -7.72
N ARG A 90 0.39 18.84 -8.45
CA ARG A 90 0.42 20.15 -9.07
C ARG A 90 0.34 19.98 -10.57
#